data_AF-A0A2R5FM30-F1
#
_entry.id   AF-A0A2R5FM30-F1
#
_cell.length_a   1.000
_cell.length_b   1.000
_cell.length_c   1.000
_cell.angle_alpha   90.00
_cell.angle_beta   90.00
_cell.angle_gamma   90.00
#
_symmetry.space_group_name_H-M   'P 1'
#
loop_
_entity.id
_entity.type
_entity.pdbx_description
1 polymer ?
#
loop_
_entity_poly.entity_id
_entity_poly.type
_entity_poly.pdbx_seq_one_letter_code
_entity_poly.pdbx_strand_id
1 'polypeptide(L)'
;MLINQENFEKIYQDELTPKQKKVLPLFLAGQTDEQIAKELGATHRSTASHQLRNISTKFGFPPETEPDYRCNLIEMFAKYKPELVSVKALEKCGHIIQNIRFPEGPEPLNSAFYQERSPIESRCYIAMKEPGALIRIKAPKQMGKTSLLKRIIAEAKKSS
;
A
#
# COMPACT_ATOMS: atom_id res chain seq x y z
N MET A 1 14.29 -18.44 3.05
CA MET A 1 14.81 -18.35 4.44
C MET A 1 14.48 -16.94 4.92
N LEU A 2 13.70 -16.78 6.00
CA LEU A 2 13.32 -15.45 6.49
C LEU A 2 14.55 -14.78 7.10
N ILE A 3 15.07 -13.72 6.46
CA ILE A 3 16.14 -12.89 7.01
C ILE A 3 15.62 -12.19 8.28
N ASN A 4 16.38 -12.26 9.37
CA ASN A 4 16.13 -11.50 10.61
C ASN A 4 16.85 -10.13 10.56
N GLN A 5 16.57 -9.25 11.52
CA GLN A 5 17.15 -7.90 11.57
C GLN A 5 18.69 -7.91 11.52
N GLU A 6 19.32 -8.84 12.23
CA GLU A 6 20.78 -8.92 12.35
C GLU A 6 21.44 -9.33 11.02
N ASN A 7 20.90 -10.36 10.35
CA ASN A 7 21.36 -10.75 9.02
C ASN A 7 21.10 -9.65 7.98
N PHE A 8 19.97 -8.95 8.08
CA PHE A 8 19.66 -7.81 7.21
C PHE A 8 20.74 -6.72 7.33
N GLU A 9 21.07 -6.29 8.55
CA GLU A 9 22.05 -5.22 8.74
C GLU A 9 23.44 -5.65 8.32
N LYS A 10 23.82 -6.92 8.57
CA LYS A 10 25.09 -7.48 8.08
C LYS A 10 25.19 -7.45 6.56
N ILE A 11 24.17 -7.90 5.83
CA ILE A 11 24.16 -7.86 4.36
C ILE A 11 24.25 -6.40 3.88
N TYR A 12 23.46 -5.51 4.49
CA TYR A 12 23.41 -4.10 4.11
C TYR A 12 24.74 -3.36 4.35
N GLN A 13 25.40 -3.62 5.48
CA GLN A 13 26.64 -2.94 5.87
C GLN A 13 27.88 -3.56 5.24
N ASP A 14 27.99 -4.90 5.22
CA ASP A 14 29.26 -5.55 4.94
C ASP A 14 29.29 -6.20 3.55
N GLU A 15 28.15 -6.67 3.05
CA GLU A 15 28.12 -7.45 1.80
C GLU A 15 27.85 -6.57 0.57
N LEU A 16 27.21 -5.42 0.71
CA LEU A 16 26.97 -4.51 -0.42
C LEU A 16 28.24 -3.77 -0.86
N THR A 17 28.55 -3.84 -2.15
CA THR A 17 29.68 -3.10 -2.72
C THR A 17 29.43 -1.58 -2.71
N PRO A 18 30.46 -0.73 -2.81
CA PRO A 18 30.28 0.72 -2.86
C PRO A 18 29.34 1.17 -4.00
N LYS A 19 29.36 0.47 -5.13
CA LYS A 19 28.44 0.75 -6.25
C LYS A 19 27.01 0.34 -5.93
N GLN A 20 26.81 -0.80 -5.29
CA GLN A 20 25.48 -1.27 -4.85
C GLN A 20 24.88 -0.33 -3.80
N LYS A 21 25.68 0.15 -2.85
CA LYS A 21 25.27 1.16 -1.86
C LYS A 21 24.85 2.50 -2.48
N LYS A 22 25.33 2.83 -3.68
CA LYS A 22 24.86 4.01 -4.45
C LYS A 22 23.58 3.72 -5.25
N VAL A 23 23.46 2.53 -5.84
CA VAL A 23 22.29 2.11 -6.64
C VAL A 23 21.04 2.00 -5.76
N LEU A 24 21.17 1.37 -4.60
CA LEU A 24 20.06 0.96 -3.77
C LEU A 24 19.19 2.14 -3.28
N PRO A 25 19.74 3.25 -2.74
CA PRO A 25 18.92 4.40 -2.36
C PRO A 25 18.13 5.01 -3.51
N LEU A 26 18.70 5.07 -4.73
CA LEU A 26 18.02 5.61 -5.90
C LEU A 26 16.82 4.73 -6.32
N PHE A 27 17.00 3.41 -6.22
CA PHE A 27 15.91 2.45 -6.43
C PHE A 27 14.82 2.57 -5.37
N LEU A 28 15.18 2.64 -4.08
CA LEU A 28 14.23 2.80 -2.98
C LEU A 28 13.57 4.20 -2.95
N ALA A 29 14.16 5.19 -3.63
CA ALA A 29 13.52 6.47 -3.92
C ALA A 29 12.48 6.39 -5.06
N GLY A 30 12.37 5.25 -5.74
CA GLY A 30 11.41 5.01 -6.82
C GLY A 30 11.88 5.51 -8.18
N GLN A 31 13.19 5.67 -8.40
CA GLN A 31 13.73 5.97 -9.74
C GLN A 31 13.62 4.76 -10.70
N THR A 32 13.73 4.98 -12.01
CA THR A 32 13.81 3.90 -13.01
C THR A 32 15.25 3.48 -13.30
N ASP A 33 15.44 2.31 -13.91
CA ASP A 33 16.78 1.80 -14.26
C ASP A 33 17.55 2.80 -15.16
N GLU A 34 16.86 3.54 -16.04
CA GLU A 34 17.45 4.60 -16.86
C GLU A 34 17.94 5.79 -16.02
N GLN A 35 17.12 6.23 -15.06
CA GLN A 35 17.44 7.36 -14.18
C GLN A 35 18.65 7.01 -13.30
N ILE A 36 18.61 5.82 -12.69
CA ILE A 36 19.70 5.28 -11.86
C ILE A 36 20.99 5.17 -12.68
N ALA A 37 20.92 4.62 -13.90
CA ALA A 37 22.10 4.50 -14.75
C ALA A 37 22.70 5.86 -15.12
N LYS A 38 21.84 6.84 -15.44
CA LYS A 38 22.27 8.22 -15.74
C LYS A 38 22.96 8.87 -14.54
N GLU A 39 22.41 8.72 -13.34
CA GLU A 39 22.96 9.29 -12.11
C GLU A 39 24.30 8.65 -11.70
N LEU A 40 24.50 7.38 -12.07
CA LEU A 40 25.77 6.67 -11.90
C LEU A 40 26.81 6.94 -13.00
N GLY A 41 26.47 7.76 -14.02
CA GLY A 41 27.32 7.99 -15.19
C GLY A 41 27.52 6.74 -16.04
N ALA A 42 26.58 5.79 -16.03
CA ALA A 42 26.66 4.55 -16.78
C ALA A 42 26.03 4.69 -18.18
N THR A 43 26.64 4.04 -19.18
CA THR A 43 26.22 4.11 -20.59
C THR A 43 24.87 3.43 -20.85
N HIS A 44 24.55 2.37 -20.10
CA HIS A 44 23.36 1.56 -20.34
C HIS A 44 22.54 1.31 -19.07
N ARG A 45 21.21 1.39 -19.19
CA ARG A 45 20.24 1.04 -18.12
C ARG A 45 20.44 -0.35 -17.53
N SER A 46 20.96 -1.28 -18.33
CA SER A 46 21.27 -2.66 -17.92
C SER A 46 22.26 -2.70 -16.76
N THR A 47 23.10 -1.67 -16.60
CA THR A 47 23.99 -1.54 -15.44
C THR A 47 23.20 -1.48 -14.15
N ALA A 48 22.15 -0.64 -14.09
CA ALA A 48 21.29 -0.53 -12.91
C ALA A 48 20.52 -1.84 -12.68
N SER A 49 19.90 -2.39 -13.73
CA SER A 49 19.14 -3.64 -13.64
C SER A 49 20.00 -4.81 -13.13
N HIS A 50 21.23 -4.92 -13.64
CA HIS A 50 22.18 -5.97 -13.22
C HIS A 50 22.61 -5.80 -11.75
N GLN A 51 22.86 -4.56 -11.31
CA GLN A 51 23.16 -4.32 -9.89
C GLN A 51 21.98 -4.67 -8.99
N LEU A 52 20.75 -4.32 -9.36
CA LEU A 52 19.56 -4.66 -8.58
C LEU A 52 19.34 -6.17 -8.48
N ARG A 53 19.56 -6.93 -9.56
CA ARG A 53 19.57 -8.40 -9.53
C ARG A 53 20.58 -8.94 -8.53
N ASN A 54 21.82 -8.44 -8.56
CA ASN A 54 22.85 -8.92 -7.65
C ASN A 54 22.58 -8.52 -6.19
N ILE A 55 21.97 -7.35 -5.97
CA ILE A 55 21.53 -6.92 -4.64
C ILE A 55 20.43 -7.86 -4.14
N SER A 56 19.41 -8.13 -4.95
CA SER A 56 18.27 -8.95 -4.51
C SER A 56 18.70 -10.38 -4.18
N THR A 57 19.61 -10.97 -4.95
CA THR A 57 20.19 -12.28 -4.65
C THR A 57 20.85 -12.31 -3.27
N LYS A 58 21.59 -11.25 -2.87
CA LYS A 58 22.21 -11.16 -1.53
C LYS A 58 21.16 -11.13 -0.41
N PHE A 59 20.04 -10.46 -0.65
CA PHE A 59 18.90 -10.44 0.26
C PHE A 59 17.99 -11.67 0.17
N GLY A 60 18.42 -12.74 -0.53
CA GLY A 60 17.67 -13.99 -0.62
C GLY A 60 16.51 -13.97 -1.63
N PHE A 61 16.50 -13.00 -2.55
CA PHE A 61 15.53 -12.87 -3.63
C PHE A 61 16.20 -12.98 -5.02
N PRO A 62 16.75 -14.16 -5.38
CA PRO A 62 17.33 -14.35 -6.71
C PRO A 62 16.23 -14.30 -7.78
N PRO A 63 16.39 -13.50 -8.85
CA PRO A 63 15.34 -13.36 -9.88
C PRO A 63 14.98 -14.64 -10.62
N GLU A 64 15.83 -15.67 -10.55
CA GLU A 64 15.59 -17.00 -11.12
C GLU A 64 14.43 -17.73 -10.43
N THR A 65 14.24 -17.50 -9.12
CA THR A 65 13.18 -18.15 -8.33
C THR A 65 12.13 -17.16 -7.83
N GLU A 66 12.48 -15.87 -7.77
CA GLU A 66 11.62 -14.79 -7.27
C GLU A 66 11.38 -13.76 -8.38
N PRO A 67 10.34 -13.93 -9.23
CA PRO A 67 10.04 -12.98 -10.31
C PRO A 67 9.78 -11.56 -9.77
N ASP A 68 9.23 -11.45 -8.56
CA ASP A 68 8.91 -10.19 -7.88
C ASP A 68 10.06 -9.69 -6.98
N TYR A 69 11.31 -10.10 -7.22
CA TYR A 69 12.47 -9.76 -6.39
C TYR A 69 12.63 -8.27 -6.07
N ARG A 70 12.20 -7.38 -6.98
CA ARG A 70 12.24 -5.92 -6.77
C ARG A 70 11.25 -5.47 -5.71
N CYS A 71 10.04 -6.02 -5.74
CA CYS A 71 9.01 -5.75 -4.75
C CYS A 71 9.42 -6.33 -3.39
N ASN A 72 9.89 -7.57 -3.37
CA ASN A 72 10.39 -8.23 -2.16
C ASN A 72 11.54 -7.43 -1.51
N LEU A 73 12.42 -6.84 -2.33
CA LEU A 73 13.48 -5.96 -1.83
C LEU A 73 12.91 -4.69 -1.20
N ILE A 74 11.96 -4.01 -1.86
CA ILE A 74 11.30 -2.81 -1.32
C ILE A 74 10.57 -3.13 -0.01
N GLU A 75 9.82 -4.23 0.05
CA GLU A 75 9.13 -4.71 1.26
C GLU A 75 10.09 -4.98 2.41
N MET A 76 11.21 -5.65 2.13
CA MET A 76 12.21 -5.95 3.14
C MET A 76 12.79 -4.67 3.74
N PHE A 77 13.09 -3.67 2.90
CA PHE A 77 13.56 -2.38 3.39
C PHE A 77 12.46 -1.60 4.11
N ALA A 78 11.21 -1.67 3.66
CA ALA A 78 10.10 -1.04 4.37
C ALA A 78 9.89 -1.64 5.77
N LYS A 79 10.20 -2.93 5.95
CA LYS A 79 10.13 -3.63 7.24
C LYS A 79 11.28 -3.26 8.18
N TYR A 80 12.52 -3.22 7.68
CA TYR A 80 13.72 -3.14 8.53
C TYR A 80 14.44 -1.79 8.52
N LYS A 81 14.26 -0.96 7.49
CA LYS A 81 14.75 0.43 7.34
C LYS A 81 13.75 1.31 6.56
N PRO A 82 12.56 1.58 7.11
CA PRO A 82 11.51 2.33 6.42
C PRO A 82 11.94 3.75 6.01
N GLU A 83 12.91 4.35 6.70
CA GLU A 83 13.42 5.70 6.41
C GLU A 83 14.13 5.83 5.05
N LEU A 84 14.53 4.70 4.44
CA LEU A 84 15.17 4.66 3.13
C LEU A 84 14.17 4.47 1.98
N VAL A 85 12.91 4.13 2.27
CA VAL A 85 11.91 3.75 1.27
C VAL A 85 10.93 4.89 1.02
N SER A 86 10.85 5.35 -0.22
CA SER A 86 9.87 6.37 -0.59
C SER A 86 8.48 5.76 -0.83
N VAL A 87 7.44 6.57 -0.61
CA VAL A 87 6.05 6.20 -0.96
C VAL A 87 5.95 5.82 -2.44
N LYS A 88 6.66 6.54 -3.31
CA LYS A 88 6.73 6.26 -4.76
C LYS A 88 7.29 4.86 -5.07
N ALA A 89 8.26 4.37 -4.29
CA ALA A 89 8.78 3.02 -4.48
C ALA A 89 7.75 1.96 -4.06
N LEU A 90 7.04 2.17 -2.94
CA LEU A 90 5.97 1.29 -2.49
C LEU A 90 4.80 1.21 -3.48
N GLU A 91 4.37 2.36 -4.02
CA GLU A 91 3.31 2.43 -5.02
C GLU A 91 3.65 1.65 -6.30
N LYS A 92 4.91 1.68 -6.74
CA LYS A 92 5.38 0.92 -7.92
C LYS A 92 5.27 -0.59 -7.75
N CYS A 93 5.32 -1.10 -6.53
CA CYS A 93 5.22 -2.52 -6.23
C CYS A 93 3.79 -3.05 -6.21
N GLY A 94 2.80 -2.20 -6.50
CA GLY A 94 1.40 -2.60 -6.36
C GLY A 94 0.97 -2.81 -4.91
N HIS A 95 1.79 -2.38 -3.93
CA HIS A 95 1.28 -2.13 -2.60
C HIS A 95 0.29 -0.99 -2.74
N ILE A 96 -0.98 -1.36 -2.72
CA ILE A 96 -1.98 -0.52 -2.12
C ILE A 96 -1.50 -0.37 -0.68
N ILE A 97 -0.72 0.67 -0.40
CA ILE A 97 -0.79 1.31 0.89
C ILE A 97 -2.26 1.68 0.96
N GLN A 98 -3.10 0.78 1.49
CA GLN A 98 -4.42 1.17 1.92
C GLN A 98 -4.08 2.28 2.87
N ASN A 99 -4.43 3.50 2.49
CA ASN A 99 -4.17 4.66 3.32
C ASN A 99 -5.10 4.47 4.50
N ILE A 100 -4.64 3.67 5.48
CA ILE A 100 -5.35 3.32 6.70
C ILE A 100 -5.36 4.62 7.48
N ARG A 101 -6.37 5.42 7.17
CA ARG A 101 -6.65 6.66 7.86
C ARG A 101 -7.35 6.34 9.15
N PHE A 102 -7.09 7.16 10.16
CA PHE A 102 -7.93 7.15 11.35
C PHE A 102 -9.37 7.54 10.95
N PRO A 103 -10.42 6.91 11.52
CA PRO A 103 -11.80 7.24 11.21
C PRO A 103 -12.18 8.59 11.82
N GLU A 104 -11.81 9.69 11.16
CA GLU A 104 -12.06 11.06 11.62
C GLU A 104 -13.48 11.56 11.30
N GLY A 105 -14.28 10.79 10.56
CA GLY A 105 -15.59 11.23 10.13
C GLY A 105 -16.46 10.15 9.48
N PRO A 106 -17.60 10.54 8.90
CA PRO A 106 -18.48 9.60 8.21
C PRO A 106 -17.81 9.03 6.96
N GLU A 107 -17.90 7.72 6.80
CA GLU A 107 -17.30 7.00 5.70
C GLU A 107 -17.97 7.38 4.36
N PRO A 108 -17.20 7.65 3.27
CA PRO A 108 -17.73 7.85 1.94
C PRO A 108 -18.49 6.63 1.40
N LEU A 109 -19.43 6.87 0.48
CA LEU A 109 -20.31 5.82 -0.08
C LEU A 109 -19.52 4.70 -0.79
N ASN A 110 -18.45 5.07 -1.49
CA ASN A 110 -17.62 4.16 -2.29
C ASN A 110 -16.34 3.72 -1.55
N SER A 111 -16.29 3.89 -0.24
CA SER A 111 -15.12 3.49 0.55
C SER A 111 -15.04 1.97 0.74
N ALA A 112 -13.86 1.41 0.52
CA ALA A 112 -13.55 0.01 0.83
C ALA A 112 -13.56 -0.30 2.33
N PHE A 113 -13.49 0.72 3.20
CA PHE A 113 -13.47 0.55 4.65
C PHE A 113 -14.87 0.43 5.28
N TYR A 114 -15.94 0.65 4.50
CA TYR A 114 -17.29 0.53 5.02
C TYR A 114 -17.74 -0.93 5.05
N GLN A 115 -18.08 -1.41 6.24
CA GLN A 115 -18.75 -2.69 6.40
C GLN A 115 -20.26 -2.49 6.52
N GLU A 116 -21.02 -3.18 5.66
CA GLU A 116 -22.48 -3.18 5.69
C GLU A 116 -23.00 -3.69 7.04
N ARG A 117 -23.99 -2.97 7.58
CA ARG A 117 -24.58 -3.27 8.88
C ARG A 117 -25.84 -4.09 8.72
N SER A 118 -25.69 -5.39 8.44
CA SER A 118 -26.84 -6.31 8.46
C SER A 118 -27.28 -6.61 9.91
N PRO A 119 -28.59 -6.62 10.23
CA PRO A 119 -29.75 -6.38 9.37
C PRO A 119 -30.28 -4.94 9.43
N ILE A 120 -29.52 -3.98 9.97
CA ILE A 120 -29.98 -2.60 10.18
C ILE A 120 -30.22 -1.90 8.84
N GLU A 121 -29.26 -1.99 7.91
CA GLU A 121 -29.36 -1.37 6.59
C GLU A 121 -30.52 -1.93 5.78
N SER A 122 -30.66 -3.25 5.73
CA SER A 122 -31.75 -3.89 5.01
C SER A 122 -33.12 -3.49 5.54
N ARG A 123 -33.31 -3.38 6.86
CA ARG A 123 -34.55 -2.86 7.46
C ARG A 123 -34.82 -1.41 7.05
N CYS A 124 -33.78 -0.57 6.99
CA CYS A 124 -33.93 0.80 6.52
C CYS A 124 -34.34 0.85 5.04
N TYR A 125 -33.74 0.02 4.18
CA TYR A 125 -34.10 -0.02 2.75
C TYR A 125 -35.52 -0.54 2.51
N ILE A 126 -36.00 -1.47 3.33
CA ILE A 126 -37.40 -1.95 3.29
C ILE A 126 -38.34 -0.83 3.73
N ALA A 127 -38.12 -0.24 4.91
CA ALA A 127 -38.96 0.83 5.45
C ALA A 127 -39.02 2.05 4.52
N MET A 128 -37.93 2.36 3.82
CA MET A 128 -37.86 3.47 2.85
C MET A 128 -38.84 3.32 1.69
N LYS A 129 -39.27 2.10 1.34
CA LYS A 129 -40.24 1.85 0.27
C LYS A 129 -41.67 2.12 0.70
N GLU A 130 -41.94 2.27 2.00
CA GLU A 130 -43.27 2.56 2.51
C GLU A 130 -43.57 4.08 2.41
N PRO A 131 -44.68 4.48 1.76
CA PRO A 131 -45.07 5.89 1.68
C PRO A 131 -45.25 6.51 3.07
N GLY A 132 -44.61 7.66 3.30
CA GLY A 132 -44.69 8.36 4.59
C GLY A 132 -43.85 7.74 5.71
N ALA A 133 -42.95 6.79 5.40
CA ALA A 133 -42.08 6.17 6.40
C ALA A 133 -41.17 7.17 7.14
N LEU A 134 -41.03 6.97 8.45
CA LEU A 134 -40.11 7.72 9.30
C LEU A 134 -39.01 6.80 9.84
N ILE A 135 -37.79 6.96 9.32
CA ILE A 135 -36.63 6.18 9.76
C ILE A 135 -35.85 6.98 10.81
N ARG A 136 -35.80 6.48 12.05
CA ARG A 136 -35.04 7.09 13.15
C ARG A 136 -33.82 6.25 13.53
N ILE A 137 -32.63 6.77 13.23
CA ILE A 137 -31.35 6.13 13.61
C ILE A 137 -30.92 6.60 15.00
N LYS A 138 -30.85 5.68 15.98
CA LYS A 138 -30.37 5.96 17.35
C LYS A 138 -29.09 5.19 17.65
N ALA A 139 -28.02 5.91 18.00
CA ALA A 139 -26.77 5.33 18.48
C ALA A 139 -25.89 6.37 19.20
N PRO A 140 -24.97 5.95 20.10
CA PRO A 140 -23.93 6.80 20.68
C PRO A 140 -23.07 7.55 19.65
N LYS A 141 -22.25 8.50 20.12
CA LYS A 141 -21.26 9.19 19.26
C LYS A 141 -20.28 8.16 18.67
N GLN A 142 -19.74 8.45 17.48
CA GLN A 142 -18.77 7.63 16.75
C GLN A 142 -19.22 6.22 16.30
N MET A 143 -20.46 5.81 16.57
CA MET A 143 -21.01 4.53 16.09
C MET A 143 -21.38 4.54 14.59
N GLY A 144 -20.89 5.48 13.78
CA GLY A 144 -21.13 5.54 12.32
C GLY A 144 -22.58 5.80 11.86
N LYS A 145 -23.42 6.38 12.73
CA LYS A 145 -24.81 6.77 12.39
C LYS A 145 -24.92 7.70 11.18
N THR A 146 -23.97 8.62 11.01
CA THR A 146 -23.94 9.54 9.87
C THR A 146 -23.57 8.83 8.56
N SER A 147 -22.69 7.82 8.63
CA SER A 147 -22.35 6.99 7.46
C SER A 147 -23.58 6.20 6.98
N LEU A 148 -24.32 5.60 7.91
CA LEU A 148 -25.56 4.89 7.63
C LEU A 148 -26.62 5.81 7.00
N LEU A 149 -26.83 7.01 7.57
CA LEU A 149 -27.76 7.99 7.03
C LEU A 149 -27.42 8.38 5.57
N LYS A 150 -26.14 8.63 5.27
CA LYS A 150 -25.69 8.96 3.91
C LYS A 150 -26.03 7.86 2.91
N ARG A 151 -25.89 6.59 3.30
CA ARG A 151 -26.20 5.43 2.45
C ARG A 151 -27.69 5.28 2.19
N ILE A 152 -28.52 5.41 3.22
CA ILE A 152 -29.99 5.39 3.07
C ILE A 152 -30.45 6.50 2.12
N ILE A 153 -29.93 7.72 2.29
CA ILE A 153 -30.25 8.86 1.38
C ILE A 153 -29.78 8.56 -0.05
N ALA A 154 -28.57 8.00 -0.22
CA ALA A 154 -28.05 7.66 -1.54
C ALA A 154 -28.93 6.59 -2.23
N GLU A 155 -29.40 5.61 -1.49
CA GLU A 155 -30.27 4.55 -2.01
C GLU A 155 -31.66 5.10 -2.37
N ALA A 156 -32.22 6.00 -1.55
CA ALA A 156 -33.48 6.70 -1.85
C ALA A 156 -33.41 7.46 -3.17
N LYS A 157 -32.28 8.14 -3.42
CA LYS A 157 -32.05 8.91 -4.65
C LYS A 157 -31.88 8.06 -5.90
N LYS A 158 -31.46 6.79 -5.78
CA LYS A 158 -31.41 5.86 -6.92
C LYS A 158 -32.78 5.32 -7.30
N SER A 159 -33.70 5.29 -6.35
CA SER A 159 -35.04 4.68 -6.50
C SER A 159 -36.14 5.71 -6.81
N SER A 160 -35.77 6.97 -7.03
CA SER A 160 -36.63 8.08 -7.47
C SER A 160 -36.37 8.39 -8.94
#